data_AF-A0A182XJZ7-F1
#
_entry.id   AF-A0A182XJZ7-F1
#
_cell.length_a   1.000
_cell.length_b   1.000
_cell.length_c   1.000
_cell.angle_alpha   90.00
_cell.angle_beta   90.00
_cell.angle_gamma   90.00
#
_symmetry.space_group_name_H-M   'P 1'
#
loop_
_entity.id
_entity.type
_entity.pdbx_description
1 polymer ?
#
loop_
_entity_poly.entity_id
_entity_poly.type
_entity_poly.pdbx_seq_one_letter_code
_entity_poly.pdbx_strand_id
1 'polypeptide(L)'
;MFTAPSNCDPVFTMAAQGPYVAIELDSEDDVNGTGPATRAEATLNSDGAGEPEQQSDDDDLICVWEEPQTIGIFDEPVGKNVPFQHGADGRTASEYAALVCDDALFGILVKATNRHRKLWAGCMLARGQSVERYRKVTVAEMKRYVGLLLVMGQVRKECRHCYWSTNPLLETPVFANTMSYERFQQISRYFHGMEQANRTCDVKPVLEHLVPKFRALYAPKQQLIVAELTIPKDVLQGQQTEPPNHGEDAQGSPPESAKQLRLLCESDTGYVLNVELANQERDRIALTDVSIVRPYFGRWHQVYWGNDGITVAAAEALYANQTLVCGTLRDDPDGTVAPERKSPVLVMDGQGKRILSTIHGAAAMQPAADQPQGPPPACVVDLNRHLADLEWFEGLLVEEYLSKASVRWHERTVLLLINVALLNAYILFPQAGTVSRVGNFMCK
;
A
#
# COMPACT_ATOMS: atom_id res chain seq x y z
N MET A 1 -29.49 39.52 19.97
CA MET A 1 -28.77 38.65 20.92
C MET A 1 -29.39 37.27 20.86
N PHE A 2 -28.86 36.41 19.99
CA PHE A 2 -29.10 34.96 20.04
C PHE A 2 -27.75 34.32 19.76
N THR A 3 -27.28 33.58 20.76
CA THR A 3 -26.00 32.88 20.80
C THR A 3 -26.01 31.69 19.83
N ALA A 4 -24.99 31.61 18.98
CA ALA A 4 -24.72 30.45 18.15
C ALA A 4 -24.28 29.26 19.03
N PRO A 5 -24.71 28.01 18.76
CA PRO A 5 -24.05 26.85 19.32
C PRO A 5 -22.73 26.64 18.55
N SER A 6 -21.64 26.84 19.28
CA SER A 6 -20.30 26.38 18.94
C SER A 6 -20.28 24.85 18.90
N ASN A 7 -20.06 24.29 17.72
CA ASN A 7 -19.32 23.04 17.49
C ASN A 7 -19.10 22.94 15.97
N CYS A 8 -18.23 23.81 15.46
CA CYS A 8 -17.52 23.54 14.23
C CYS A 8 -16.34 22.65 14.64
N ASP A 9 -16.43 21.36 14.36
CA ASP A 9 -15.24 20.52 14.36
C ASP A 9 -14.24 21.14 13.37
N PRO A 10 -12.93 21.22 13.72
CA PRO A 10 -11.96 21.74 12.80
C PRO A 10 -11.95 20.84 11.56
N VAL A 11 -12.04 21.46 10.39
CA VAL A 11 -11.68 20.85 9.12
C VAL A 11 -10.29 20.24 9.33
N PHE A 12 -10.25 18.91 9.43
CA PHE A 12 -9.01 18.16 9.45
C PHE A 12 -8.41 18.33 8.05
N THR A 13 -7.66 19.40 7.83
CA THR A 13 -6.60 19.41 6.82
C THR A 13 -5.62 18.34 7.25
N MET A 14 -5.83 17.12 6.76
CA MET A 14 -4.76 16.14 6.71
C MET A 14 -3.69 16.71 5.79
N ALA A 15 -2.69 17.38 6.38
CA ALA A 15 -1.36 17.33 5.84
C ALA A 15 -0.95 15.86 5.92
N ALA A 16 -1.28 15.09 4.88
CA ALA A 16 -0.75 13.76 4.70
C ALA A 16 0.74 13.95 4.38
N GLN A 17 1.59 13.89 5.41
CA GLN A 17 2.90 13.28 5.21
C GLN A 17 2.57 11.86 4.76
N GLY A 18 2.90 11.49 3.52
CA GLY A 18 2.61 10.14 3.05
C GLY A 18 3.36 9.11 3.87
N PRO A 19 2.97 7.82 3.76
CA PRO A 19 3.54 6.76 4.59
C PRO A 19 5.03 6.48 4.29
N TYR A 20 5.57 7.04 3.21
CA TYR A 20 6.94 6.85 2.78
C TYR A 20 7.79 8.08 3.08
N VAL A 21 8.47 8.06 4.22
CA VAL A 21 9.55 9.02 4.50
C VAL A 21 10.74 8.63 3.63
N ALA A 22 11.25 9.57 2.83
CA ALA A 22 12.50 9.41 2.11
C ALA A 22 13.56 8.85 3.06
N ILE A 23 14.37 7.91 2.59
CA ILE A 23 15.46 7.38 3.40
C ILE A 23 16.52 8.50 3.44
N GLU A 24 16.41 9.34 4.47
CA GLU A 24 17.38 10.37 4.83
C GLU A 24 18.48 9.71 5.65
N LEU A 25 19.74 10.03 5.31
CA LEU A 25 20.90 9.68 6.13
C LEU A 25 21.14 10.87 7.05
N ASP A 26 21.13 10.65 8.37
CA ASP A 26 21.21 11.74 9.35
C ASP A 26 22.52 12.53 9.17
N SER A 27 22.40 13.84 8.92
CA SER A 27 23.52 14.79 9.06
C SER A 27 23.63 15.21 10.53
N GLU A 28 24.75 14.93 11.18
CA GLU A 28 25.03 15.50 12.49
C GLU A 28 25.14 17.04 12.37
N ASP A 29 24.09 17.76 12.73
CA ASP A 29 24.16 19.19 12.97
C ASP A 29 24.90 19.43 14.30
N ASP A 30 26.16 19.81 14.21
CA ASP A 30 26.96 20.32 15.33
C ASP A 30 26.30 21.60 15.89
N VAL A 31 25.49 21.43 16.95
CA VAL A 31 25.00 22.57 17.74
C VAL A 31 26.14 23.07 18.63
N ASN A 32 26.84 24.08 18.11
CA ASN A 32 27.78 24.91 18.85
C ASN A 32 27.08 25.59 20.05
N GLY A 33 27.43 25.15 21.27
CA GLY A 33 26.98 25.73 22.53
C GLY A 33 28.16 26.17 23.39
N THR A 34 28.54 27.44 23.27
CA THR A 34 29.54 28.17 24.05
C THR A 34 29.21 28.25 25.56
N GLY A 35 30.19 28.02 26.44
CA GLY A 35 30.19 28.53 27.83
C GLY A 35 31.03 27.72 28.84
N PRO A 36 31.65 28.34 29.87
CA PRO A 36 33.10 28.20 30.06
C PRO A 36 33.59 27.45 31.31
N ALA A 37 34.83 26.96 31.19
CA ALA A 37 35.93 26.87 32.16
C ALA A 37 35.68 26.39 33.60
N THR A 38 36.46 25.38 34.02
CA THR A 38 37.35 25.56 35.17
C THR A 38 38.52 24.58 35.15
N ARG A 39 39.67 25.15 35.49
CA ARG A 39 41.04 24.63 35.52
C ARG A 39 41.30 23.91 36.84
N ALA A 40 42.01 22.78 36.78
CA ALA A 40 42.87 22.33 37.87
C ALA A 40 44.06 21.54 37.30
N GLU A 41 45.24 22.11 37.52
CA GLU A 41 46.56 21.54 37.21
C GLU A 41 46.98 20.52 38.29
N ALA A 42 47.75 19.49 37.92
CA ALA A 42 48.80 18.92 38.77
C ALA A 42 49.77 18.01 37.97
N THR A 43 50.87 18.62 37.55
CA THR A 43 52.28 18.18 37.42
C THR A 43 52.78 16.74 37.76
N LEU A 44 53.66 16.28 36.84
CA LEU A 44 55.05 15.74 36.98
C LEU A 44 55.36 14.22 37.05
N ASN A 45 56.19 13.82 36.06
CA ASN A 45 57.38 12.93 36.08
C ASN A 45 57.21 11.43 36.41
N SER A 46 57.98 10.47 35.92
CA SER A 46 59.06 10.34 34.91
C SER A 46 59.28 8.83 34.63
N ASP A 47 60.20 8.53 33.70
CA ASP A 47 60.99 7.29 33.53
C ASP A 47 60.56 6.26 32.48
N GLY A 48 61.37 6.17 31.41
CA GLY A 48 62.22 4.99 31.26
C GLY A 48 61.91 3.95 30.17
N ALA A 49 62.56 4.15 29.00
CA ALA A 49 63.22 3.15 28.14
C ALA A 49 62.41 2.10 27.33
N GLY A 50 62.72 2.04 26.02
CA GLY A 50 62.76 0.80 25.23
C GLY A 50 61.91 0.77 23.94
N GLU A 51 62.58 0.87 22.79
CA GLU A 51 62.11 0.63 21.41
C GLU A 51 61.44 -0.77 21.18
N PRO A 52 60.80 -1.09 20.02
CA PRO A 52 60.70 -0.35 18.76
C PRO A 52 59.27 -0.12 18.24
N GLU A 53 59.16 0.80 17.27
CA GLU A 53 58.01 0.97 16.39
C GLU A 53 57.71 -0.36 15.68
N GLN A 54 56.63 -1.03 16.09
CA GLN A 54 55.99 -2.02 15.23
C GLN A 54 55.20 -1.25 14.19
N GLN A 55 55.82 -1.12 13.02
CA GLN A 55 55.15 -0.85 11.77
C GLN A 55 54.14 -1.98 11.56
N SER A 56 52.88 -1.73 11.95
CA SER A 56 51.77 -2.60 11.57
C SER A 56 51.56 -2.36 10.08
N ASP A 57 52.09 -3.27 9.27
CA ASP A 57 51.62 -3.51 7.91
C ASP A 57 50.16 -3.98 8.00
N ASP A 58 49.25 -3.07 8.33
CA ASP A 58 47.86 -3.16 7.92
C ASP A 58 47.85 -2.77 6.45
N ASP A 59 48.40 -3.66 5.63
CA ASP A 59 48.11 -3.70 4.20
C ASP A 59 46.60 -3.57 4.06
N ASP A 60 46.18 -2.47 3.45
CA ASP A 60 44.84 -2.24 2.97
C ASP A 60 44.35 -3.52 2.28
N LEU A 61 43.61 -4.34 3.02
CA LEU A 61 42.76 -5.40 2.50
C LEU A 61 41.64 -4.68 1.76
N ILE A 62 41.97 -4.15 0.58
CA ILE A 62 41.03 -3.92 -0.49
C ILE A 62 40.47 -5.30 -0.79
N CYS A 63 39.39 -5.65 -0.10
CA CYS A 63 38.57 -6.80 -0.43
C CYS A 63 38.24 -6.68 -1.91
N VAL A 64 38.87 -7.50 -2.74
CA VAL A 64 38.54 -7.59 -4.16
C VAL A 64 37.19 -8.29 -4.22
N TRP A 65 36.13 -7.49 -4.23
CA TRP A 65 34.74 -7.94 -4.24
C TRP A 65 34.43 -8.60 -5.59
N GLU A 66 34.39 -9.93 -5.64
CA GLU A 66 33.92 -10.63 -6.85
C GLU A 66 32.42 -10.39 -7.06
N GLU A 67 32.09 -9.70 -8.15
CA GLU A 67 30.72 -9.43 -8.59
C GLU A 67 29.91 -10.73 -8.71
N PRO A 68 28.61 -10.75 -8.34
CA PRO A 68 27.80 -11.95 -8.47
C PRO A 68 27.81 -12.48 -9.90
N GLN A 69 28.05 -13.78 -10.01
CA GLN A 69 28.02 -14.55 -11.25
C GLN A 69 26.68 -14.35 -11.99
N THR A 70 26.78 -13.81 -13.21
CA THR A 70 25.73 -13.72 -14.25
C THR A 70 24.32 -13.47 -13.72
N ILE A 71 23.98 -12.19 -13.52
CA ILE A 71 22.59 -11.74 -13.48
C ILE A 71 21.92 -12.18 -14.79
N GLY A 72 20.81 -12.90 -14.70
CA GLY A 72 20.07 -13.28 -15.90
C GLY A 72 19.42 -12.07 -16.58
N ILE A 73 19.18 -12.19 -17.88
CA ILE A 73 18.60 -11.13 -18.69
C ILE A 73 17.08 -11.16 -18.54
N PHE A 74 16.47 -10.00 -18.29
CA PHE A 74 15.02 -9.83 -18.40
C PHE A 74 14.64 -9.76 -19.88
N ASP A 75 13.95 -10.80 -20.38
CA ASP A 75 13.51 -10.94 -21.78
C ASP A 75 12.01 -11.31 -21.87
N GLU A 76 11.21 -10.78 -20.95
CA GLU A 76 9.76 -10.99 -20.93
C GLU A 76 9.06 -10.00 -21.87
N PRO A 77 7.93 -10.39 -22.49
CA PRO A 77 7.08 -9.43 -23.19
C PRO A 77 6.54 -8.38 -22.22
N VAL A 78 6.47 -7.12 -22.66
CA VAL A 78 5.98 -6.00 -21.84
C VAL A 78 4.83 -5.27 -22.51
N GLY A 79 3.94 -4.71 -21.70
CA GLY A 79 2.86 -3.83 -22.12
C GLY A 79 1.45 -4.38 -21.93
N LYS A 80 0.49 -3.65 -22.48
CA LYS A 80 -0.94 -3.91 -22.30
C LYS A 80 -1.39 -5.12 -23.13
N ASN A 81 -2.07 -6.07 -22.49
CA ASN A 81 -2.70 -7.22 -23.14
C ASN A 81 -4.22 -7.10 -23.11
N VAL A 82 -4.74 -6.03 -23.70
CA VAL A 82 -6.18 -5.77 -23.76
C VAL A 82 -6.81 -6.41 -24.99
N PRO A 83 -8.05 -6.93 -24.91
CA PRO A 83 -8.74 -7.59 -26.03
C PRO A 83 -9.31 -6.59 -27.04
N PHE A 84 -8.68 -5.42 -27.19
CA PHE A 84 -9.09 -4.38 -28.13
C PHE A 84 -8.11 -4.32 -29.29
N GLN A 85 -8.64 -4.20 -30.52
CA GLN A 85 -7.81 -4.11 -31.72
C GLN A 85 -6.97 -2.81 -31.68
N HIS A 86 -5.70 -2.91 -32.07
CA HIS A 86 -4.81 -1.75 -32.26
C HIS A 86 -5.43 -0.78 -33.27
N GLY A 87 -5.55 0.50 -32.90
CA GLY A 87 -6.11 1.55 -33.77
C GLY A 87 -7.64 1.69 -33.74
N ALA A 88 -8.34 1.03 -32.80
CA ALA A 88 -9.74 1.32 -32.53
C ALA A 88 -9.88 2.63 -31.72
N ASP A 89 -9.61 3.75 -32.38
CA ASP A 89 -9.91 5.08 -31.86
C ASP A 89 -11.40 5.15 -31.52
N GLY A 90 -11.72 5.41 -30.24
CA GLY A 90 -13.11 5.62 -29.79
C GLY A 90 -13.63 4.68 -28.69
N ARG A 91 -12.80 3.82 -28.09
CA ARG A 91 -13.19 3.10 -26.87
C ARG A 91 -13.32 4.04 -25.67
N THR A 92 -14.28 3.80 -24.79
CA THR A 92 -14.55 4.64 -23.62
C THR A 92 -13.83 4.14 -22.37
N ALA A 93 -13.59 5.03 -21.40
CA ALA A 93 -13.07 4.64 -20.09
C ALA A 93 -13.96 3.59 -19.40
N SER A 94 -15.28 3.62 -19.63
CA SER A 94 -16.21 2.63 -19.09
C SER A 94 -16.03 1.23 -19.71
N GLU A 95 -15.62 1.12 -20.97
CA GLU A 95 -15.30 -0.17 -21.59
C GLU A 95 -14.02 -0.79 -20.98
N TYR A 96 -13.01 0.03 -20.70
CA TYR A 96 -11.81 -0.44 -19.99
C TYR A 96 -12.12 -0.82 -18.54
N ALA A 97 -12.93 -0.02 -17.84
CA ALA A 97 -13.39 -0.36 -16.49
C ALA A 97 -14.15 -1.70 -16.48
N ALA A 98 -14.93 -2.00 -17.52
CA ALA A 98 -15.68 -3.24 -17.64
C ALA A 98 -14.80 -4.49 -17.89
N LEU A 99 -13.56 -4.35 -18.36
CA LEU A 99 -12.62 -5.49 -18.45
C LEU A 99 -12.35 -6.08 -17.06
N VAL A 100 -12.23 -5.19 -16.08
CA VAL A 100 -11.83 -5.51 -14.71
C VAL A 100 -13.07 -5.65 -13.82
N CYS A 101 -13.88 -4.59 -13.74
CA CYS A 101 -15.13 -4.49 -12.98
C CYS A 101 -16.32 -4.99 -13.80
N ASP A 102 -16.35 -6.28 -14.13
CA ASP A 102 -17.39 -6.91 -14.93
C ASP A 102 -18.64 -7.32 -14.11
N ASP A 103 -19.64 -7.87 -14.80
CA ASP A 103 -20.87 -8.37 -14.18
C ASP A 103 -20.63 -9.49 -13.15
N ALA A 104 -19.56 -10.27 -13.31
CA ALA A 104 -19.21 -11.32 -12.37
C ALA A 104 -18.73 -10.75 -11.03
N LEU A 105 -17.88 -9.71 -11.05
CA LEU A 105 -17.50 -8.97 -9.84
C LEU A 105 -18.74 -8.44 -9.11
N PHE A 106 -19.60 -7.71 -9.83
CA PHE A 106 -20.82 -7.18 -9.23
C PHE A 106 -21.78 -8.28 -8.78
N GLY A 107 -21.78 -9.45 -9.45
CA GLY A 107 -22.52 -10.64 -9.06
C GLY A 107 -22.06 -11.20 -7.71
N ILE A 108 -20.75 -11.19 -7.43
CA ILE A 108 -20.18 -11.57 -6.12
C ILE A 108 -20.71 -10.62 -5.04
N LEU A 109 -20.60 -9.31 -5.25
CA LEU A 109 -21.08 -8.29 -4.30
C LEU A 109 -22.58 -8.39 -4.05
N VAL A 110 -23.37 -8.61 -5.10
CA VAL A 110 -24.83 -8.78 -5.02
C VAL A 110 -25.21 -10.01 -4.21
N LYS A 111 -24.54 -11.16 -4.43
CA LYS A 111 -24.78 -12.38 -3.66
C LYS A 111 -24.46 -12.17 -2.19
N ALA A 112 -23.29 -11.59 -1.88
CA ALA A 112 -22.86 -11.33 -0.51
C ALA A 112 -23.79 -10.35 0.21
N THR A 113 -24.14 -9.22 -0.42
CA THR A 113 -25.06 -8.20 0.12
C THR A 113 -26.45 -8.78 0.43
N ASN A 114 -27.04 -9.52 -0.52
CA ASN A 114 -28.36 -10.13 -0.32
C ASN A 114 -28.34 -11.23 0.77
N ARG A 115 -27.24 -11.99 0.86
CA ARG A 115 -27.04 -12.99 1.92
C ARG A 115 -26.93 -12.32 3.28
N HIS A 116 -26.10 -11.28 3.41
CA HIS A 116 -25.92 -10.53 4.64
C HIS A 116 -27.25 -9.96 5.14
N ARG A 117 -28.04 -9.33 4.27
CA ARG A 117 -29.40 -8.88 4.61
C ARG A 117 -30.28 -10.02 5.15
N LYS A 118 -30.24 -11.20 4.52
CA LYS A 118 -31.07 -12.35 4.94
C LYS A 118 -30.70 -12.80 6.35
N LEU A 119 -29.40 -12.88 6.66
CA LEU A 119 -28.89 -13.24 7.98
C LEU A 119 -29.33 -12.19 9.02
N TRP A 120 -29.10 -10.91 8.73
CA TRP A 120 -29.52 -9.81 9.61
C TRP A 120 -31.02 -9.86 9.91
N ALA A 121 -31.86 -10.05 8.89
CA ALA A 121 -33.30 -10.17 9.06
C ALA A 121 -33.68 -11.36 9.96
N GLY A 122 -33.02 -12.51 9.82
CA GLY A 122 -33.22 -13.67 10.69
C GLY A 122 -32.90 -13.37 12.15
N CYS A 123 -31.78 -12.68 12.41
CA CYS A 123 -31.39 -12.27 13.77
C CYS A 123 -32.39 -11.28 14.38
N MET A 124 -32.90 -10.31 13.61
CA MET A 124 -33.88 -9.34 14.12
C MET A 124 -35.22 -10.01 14.45
N LEU A 125 -35.71 -10.89 13.57
CA LEU A 125 -36.94 -11.64 13.81
C LEU A 125 -36.83 -12.56 15.02
N ALA A 126 -35.68 -13.21 15.22
CA ALA A 126 -35.42 -14.04 16.41
C ALA A 126 -35.47 -13.23 17.71
N ARG A 127 -35.24 -11.91 17.65
CA ARG A 127 -35.37 -10.97 18.77
C ARG A 127 -36.75 -10.33 18.90
N GLY A 128 -37.73 -10.78 18.11
CA GLY A 128 -39.06 -10.18 18.06
C GLY A 128 -39.09 -8.77 17.45
N GLN A 129 -38.03 -8.36 16.75
CA GLN A 129 -37.94 -7.04 16.14
C GLN A 129 -38.51 -7.05 14.72
N SER A 130 -39.11 -5.93 14.32
CA SER A 130 -39.62 -5.74 12.96
C SER A 130 -38.46 -5.63 11.96
N VAL A 131 -38.67 -6.14 10.75
CA VAL A 131 -37.72 -6.09 9.65
C VAL A 131 -38.31 -5.25 8.53
N GLU A 132 -37.51 -4.31 8.01
CA GLU A 132 -37.91 -3.48 6.89
C GLU A 132 -38.21 -4.30 5.61
N ARG A 133 -39.10 -3.77 4.78
CA ARG A 133 -39.33 -4.31 3.44
C ARG A 133 -38.06 -4.18 2.62
N TYR A 134 -37.66 -5.26 1.97
CA TYR A 134 -36.43 -5.31 1.18
C TYR A 134 -36.65 -6.03 -0.13
N ARG A 135 -36.25 -5.36 -1.21
CA ARG A 135 -36.11 -5.96 -2.53
C ARG A 135 -34.67 -6.40 -2.72
N LYS A 136 -34.47 -7.63 -3.23
CA LYS A 136 -33.14 -8.13 -3.58
C LYS A 136 -32.40 -7.12 -4.46
N VAL A 137 -31.13 -6.88 -4.15
CA VAL A 137 -30.25 -6.04 -4.97
C VAL A 137 -29.93 -6.79 -6.26
N THR A 138 -29.94 -6.07 -7.38
CA THR A 138 -29.54 -6.58 -8.70
C THR A 138 -28.14 -6.09 -9.08
N VAL A 139 -27.51 -6.72 -10.08
CA VAL A 139 -26.21 -6.26 -10.62
C VAL A 139 -26.30 -4.80 -11.10
N ALA A 140 -27.36 -4.43 -11.82
CA ALA A 140 -27.57 -3.07 -12.27
C ALA A 140 -27.70 -2.06 -11.10
N GLU A 141 -28.40 -2.41 -10.04
CA GLU A 141 -28.47 -1.56 -8.83
C GLU A 141 -27.13 -1.47 -8.12
N MET A 142 -26.37 -2.56 -8.03
CA MET A 142 -25.05 -2.55 -7.40
C MET A 142 -24.06 -1.68 -8.19
N LYS A 143 -24.07 -1.75 -9.52
CA LYS A 143 -23.28 -0.85 -10.38
C LYS A 143 -23.62 0.61 -10.13
N ARG A 144 -24.92 0.96 -10.07
CA ARG A 144 -25.37 2.32 -9.75
C ARG A 144 -24.90 2.75 -8.35
N TYR A 145 -25.03 1.86 -7.36
CA TYR A 145 -24.59 2.12 -5.99
C TYR A 145 -23.10 2.44 -5.91
N VAL A 146 -22.24 1.59 -6.47
CA VAL A 146 -20.79 1.80 -6.51
C VAL A 146 -20.45 3.05 -7.33
N GLY A 147 -21.09 3.27 -8.47
CA GLY A 147 -20.93 4.49 -9.26
C GLY A 147 -21.25 5.76 -8.48
N LEU A 148 -22.31 5.75 -7.65
CA LEU A 148 -22.61 6.87 -6.77
C LEU A 148 -21.54 7.08 -5.70
N LEU A 149 -20.95 6.02 -5.12
CA LEU A 149 -19.83 6.16 -4.17
C LEU A 149 -18.62 6.85 -4.81
N LEU A 150 -18.26 6.47 -6.04
CA LEU A 150 -17.18 7.11 -6.79
C LEU A 150 -17.48 8.60 -7.03
N VAL A 151 -18.70 8.94 -7.45
CA VAL A 151 -19.12 10.34 -7.66
C VAL A 151 -19.15 11.12 -6.33
N MET A 152 -19.44 10.48 -5.19
CA MET A 152 -19.33 11.13 -3.88
C MET A 152 -17.88 11.52 -3.55
N GLY A 153 -16.89 10.70 -3.94
CA GLY A 153 -15.46 11.01 -3.78
C GLY A 153 -15.05 12.28 -4.53
N GLN A 154 -15.67 12.53 -5.69
CA GLN A 154 -15.43 13.72 -6.50
C GLN A 154 -16.21 14.96 -6.04
N VAL A 155 -17.51 14.82 -5.75
CA VAL A 155 -18.40 15.97 -5.47
C VAL A 155 -18.25 16.49 -4.04
N ARG A 156 -17.91 15.62 -3.08
CA ARG A 156 -17.61 15.93 -1.69
C ARG A 156 -18.60 16.89 -1.02
N LYS A 157 -19.59 16.32 -0.32
CA LYS A 157 -20.51 17.04 0.55
C LYS A 157 -20.32 16.69 2.01
N GLU A 158 -20.56 17.67 2.86
CA GLU A 158 -20.46 17.59 4.33
C GLU A 158 -21.26 16.42 4.91
N CYS A 159 -22.40 16.09 4.31
CA CYS A 159 -23.32 15.10 4.85
C CYS A 159 -23.90 14.16 3.78
N ARG A 160 -24.21 12.92 4.15
CA ARG A 160 -24.71 11.90 3.19
C ARG A 160 -26.07 12.27 2.58
N HIS A 161 -26.96 12.90 3.36
CA HIS A 161 -28.27 13.32 2.85
C HIS A 161 -28.18 14.55 1.91
N CYS A 162 -27.11 15.35 2.04
CA CYS A 162 -26.84 16.51 1.19
C CYS A 162 -26.72 16.13 -0.29
N TYR A 163 -26.32 14.89 -0.60
CA TYR A 163 -26.25 14.38 -1.99
C TYR A 163 -27.63 14.28 -2.67
N TRP A 164 -28.70 14.10 -1.89
CA TRP A 164 -30.09 14.05 -2.37
C TRP A 164 -30.89 15.32 -2.04
N SER A 165 -30.21 16.42 -1.71
CA SER A 165 -30.87 17.70 -1.43
C SER A 165 -31.53 18.27 -2.70
N THR A 166 -32.74 18.79 -2.55
CA THR A 166 -33.45 19.58 -3.57
C THR A 166 -33.24 21.09 -3.40
N ASN A 167 -32.41 21.51 -2.44
CA ASN A 167 -32.04 22.91 -2.31
C ASN A 167 -31.20 23.31 -3.54
N PRO A 168 -31.60 24.33 -4.33
CA PRO A 168 -30.86 24.74 -5.53
C PRO A 168 -29.37 25.05 -5.31
N LEU A 169 -28.97 25.42 -4.09
CA LEU A 169 -27.57 25.67 -3.73
C LEU A 169 -26.75 24.40 -3.53
N LEU A 170 -27.40 23.27 -3.23
CA LEU A 170 -26.76 21.99 -2.92
C LEU A 170 -27.14 20.91 -3.92
N GLU A 171 -28.05 21.17 -4.87
CA GLU A 171 -28.60 20.13 -5.73
C GLU A 171 -27.51 19.52 -6.62
N THR A 172 -27.49 18.19 -6.71
CA THR A 172 -26.61 17.47 -7.63
C THR A 172 -27.43 16.36 -8.27
N PRO A 173 -28.15 16.66 -9.38
CA PRO A 173 -29.26 15.83 -9.86
C PRO A 173 -28.91 14.37 -10.14
N VAL A 174 -27.65 14.08 -10.49
CA VAL A 174 -27.18 12.71 -10.78
C VAL A 174 -27.49 11.72 -9.65
N PHE A 175 -27.45 12.13 -8.38
CA PHE A 175 -27.73 11.25 -7.24
C PHE A 175 -29.20 10.82 -7.21
N ALA A 176 -30.12 11.78 -7.18
CA ALA A 176 -31.56 11.52 -7.14
C ALA A 176 -32.07 10.86 -8.43
N ASN A 177 -31.50 11.21 -9.59
CA ASN A 177 -31.86 10.62 -10.89
C ASN A 177 -31.39 9.16 -11.04
N THR A 178 -30.32 8.77 -10.32
CA THR A 178 -29.74 7.42 -10.43
C THR A 178 -30.37 6.43 -9.46
N MET A 179 -30.61 6.85 -8.21
CA MET A 179 -31.14 5.99 -7.15
C MET A 179 -31.79 6.86 -6.06
N SER A 180 -32.92 6.45 -5.47
CA SER A 180 -33.48 7.16 -4.33
C SER A 180 -32.58 7.08 -3.09
N TYR A 181 -32.63 8.09 -2.22
CA TYR A 181 -31.85 8.10 -0.99
C TYR A 181 -32.14 6.88 -0.11
N GLU A 182 -33.42 6.52 0.03
CA GLU A 182 -33.86 5.35 0.80
C GLU A 182 -33.24 4.05 0.26
N ARG A 183 -33.23 3.87 -1.07
CA ARG A 183 -32.65 2.67 -1.68
C ARG A 183 -31.14 2.65 -1.52
N PHE A 184 -30.47 3.80 -1.65
CA PHE A 184 -29.04 3.92 -1.39
C PHE A 184 -28.71 3.53 0.06
N GLN A 185 -29.42 4.08 1.04
CA GLN A 185 -29.23 3.75 2.46
C GLN A 185 -29.46 2.27 2.74
N GLN A 186 -30.50 1.68 2.13
CA GLN A 186 -30.80 0.25 2.28
C GLN A 186 -29.68 -0.62 1.69
N ILE A 187 -29.12 -0.27 0.52
CA ILE A 187 -27.98 -1.00 -0.04
C ILE A 187 -26.73 -0.81 0.85
N SER A 188 -26.42 0.43 1.26
CA SER A 188 -25.30 0.71 2.15
C SER A 188 -25.34 -0.10 3.44
N ARG A 189 -26.52 -0.21 4.08
CA ARG A 189 -26.66 -0.93 5.36
C ARG A 189 -26.27 -2.41 5.28
N TYR A 190 -26.43 -3.03 4.10
CA TYR A 190 -26.21 -4.45 3.92
C TYR A 190 -25.05 -4.76 2.97
N PHE A 191 -24.33 -3.73 2.51
CA PHE A 191 -23.25 -3.88 1.54
C PHE A 191 -22.19 -4.83 2.09
N HIS A 192 -21.87 -5.86 1.32
CA HIS A 192 -20.93 -6.87 1.76
C HIS A 192 -20.24 -7.49 0.54
N GLY A 193 -18.97 -7.87 0.71
CA GLY A 193 -18.17 -8.55 -0.33
C GLY A 193 -17.53 -9.86 0.12
N MET A 194 -17.87 -10.36 1.32
CA MET A 194 -17.20 -11.52 1.94
C MET A 194 -18.13 -12.74 2.09
N GLU A 195 -17.59 -13.97 2.08
CA GLU A 195 -18.39 -15.20 2.19
C GLU A 195 -18.95 -15.39 3.61
N GLN A 196 -18.11 -15.24 4.63
CA GLN A 196 -18.47 -15.39 6.04
C GLN A 196 -18.28 -14.10 6.86
N ALA A 197 -19.27 -13.78 7.69
CA ALA A 197 -19.26 -12.58 8.52
C ALA A 197 -18.34 -12.66 9.76
N ASN A 198 -17.86 -13.85 10.14
CA ASN A 198 -17.41 -14.08 11.52
C ASN A 198 -15.94 -14.40 11.76
N ARG A 199 -15.12 -14.83 10.79
CA ARG A 199 -13.69 -15.11 11.07
C ARG A 199 -12.84 -14.93 9.81
N THR A 200 -11.83 -14.06 9.93
CA THR A 200 -10.75 -13.76 8.97
C THR A 200 -11.20 -13.29 7.58
N CYS A 201 -10.91 -12.01 7.29
CA CYS A 201 -10.78 -11.34 5.99
C CYS A 201 -11.11 -12.15 4.73
N ASP A 202 -12.39 -12.37 4.49
CA ASP A 202 -12.83 -13.19 3.37
C ASP A 202 -13.20 -12.33 2.15
N VAL A 203 -12.32 -11.38 1.80
CA VAL A 203 -12.33 -10.74 0.46
C VAL A 203 -11.82 -11.67 -0.63
N LYS A 204 -11.53 -12.92 -0.28
CA LYS A 204 -11.05 -13.95 -1.18
C LYS A 204 -11.90 -14.08 -2.45
N PRO A 205 -13.25 -14.05 -2.42
CA PRO A 205 -14.04 -14.09 -3.65
C PRO A 205 -13.77 -12.90 -4.58
N VAL A 206 -13.51 -11.72 -4.02
CA VAL A 206 -13.19 -10.51 -4.78
C VAL A 206 -11.77 -10.59 -5.34
N LEU A 207 -10.79 -11.01 -4.53
CA LEU A 207 -9.39 -11.18 -4.96
C LEU A 207 -9.22 -12.26 -6.02
N GLU A 208 -9.85 -13.42 -5.83
CA GLU A 208 -9.84 -14.53 -6.79
C GLU A 208 -10.46 -14.16 -8.14
N HIS A 209 -11.32 -13.14 -8.16
CA HIS A 209 -11.88 -12.60 -9.39
C HIS A 209 -10.98 -11.53 -10.03
N LEU A 210 -10.45 -10.60 -9.23
CA LEU A 210 -9.69 -9.44 -9.71
C LEU A 210 -8.24 -9.78 -10.09
N VAL A 211 -7.51 -10.47 -9.23
CA VAL A 211 -6.07 -10.71 -9.40
C VAL A 211 -5.74 -11.46 -10.69
N PRO A 212 -6.45 -12.54 -11.08
CA PRO A 212 -6.19 -13.20 -12.36
C PRO A 212 -6.36 -12.27 -13.56
N LYS A 213 -7.33 -11.34 -13.50
CA LYS A 213 -7.54 -10.36 -14.56
C LYS A 213 -6.44 -9.32 -14.62
N PHE A 214 -5.98 -8.83 -13.48
CA PHE A 214 -4.86 -7.89 -13.43
C PHE A 214 -3.63 -8.47 -14.14
N ARG A 215 -3.29 -9.72 -13.82
CA ARG A 215 -2.16 -10.44 -14.45
C ARG A 215 -2.38 -10.74 -15.93
N ALA A 216 -3.62 -10.99 -16.34
CA ALA A 216 -3.93 -11.31 -17.73
C ALA A 216 -3.90 -10.09 -18.66
N LEU A 217 -4.26 -8.90 -18.16
CA LEU A 217 -4.43 -7.68 -18.95
C LEU A 217 -3.15 -6.87 -19.13
N TYR A 218 -2.07 -7.21 -18.44
CA TYR A 218 -0.84 -6.42 -18.44
C TYR A 218 0.39 -7.30 -18.18
N ALA A 219 1.41 -7.13 -19.01
CA ALA A 219 2.72 -7.73 -18.81
C ALA A 219 3.68 -6.63 -18.32
N PRO A 220 4.21 -6.71 -17.09
CA PRO A 220 4.99 -5.64 -16.50
C PRO A 220 6.41 -5.56 -17.03
N LYS A 221 6.99 -4.36 -16.95
CA LYS A 221 8.44 -4.16 -17.10
C LYS A 221 9.24 -4.82 -15.96
N GLN A 222 10.57 -4.76 -16.08
CA GLN A 222 11.48 -5.40 -15.14
C GLN A 222 11.33 -4.89 -13.70
N GLN A 223 11.18 -3.57 -13.51
CA GLN A 223 11.10 -2.94 -12.18
C GLN A 223 9.70 -3.05 -11.60
N LEU A 224 9.60 -3.74 -10.47
CA LEU A 224 8.40 -3.93 -9.67
C LEU A 224 8.58 -3.31 -8.29
N ILE A 225 7.48 -2.95 -7.64
CA ILE A 225 7.49 -2.41 -6.28
C ILE A 225 6.45 -3.09 -5.40
N VAL A 226 6.82 -3.39 -4.16
CA VAL A 226 5.90 -3.91 -3.13
C VAL A 226 5.48 -2.78 -2.21
N ALA A 227 4.16 -2.66 -2.04
CA ALA A 227 3.51 -1.62 -1.25
C ALA A 227 2.63 -2.22 -0.16
N GLU A 228 2.51 -1.55 0.99
CA GLU A 228 1.64 -1.97 2.09
C GLU A 228 0.63 -0.88 2.41
N LEU A 229 -0.59 -1.06 1.87
CA LEU A 229 -1.66 -0.10 2.02
C LEU A 229 -2.47 -0.38 3.28
N THR A 230 -2.38 0.53 4.25
CA THR A 230 -3.14 0.44 5.49
C THR A 230 -4.62 0.71 5.27
N ILE A 231 -5.47 -0.20 5.73
CA ILE A 231 -6.92 -0.05 5.73
C ILE A 231 -7.30 0.81 6.94
N PRO A 232 -7.96 1.98 6.75
CA PRO A 232 -8.35 2.84 7.86
C PRO A 232 -9.21 2.10 8.89
N LYS A 233 -8.81 2.22 10.17
CA LYS A 233 -9.51 1.60 11.30
C LYS A 233 -10.91 2.20 11.47
N ASP A 234 -11.83 1.39 11.98
CA ASP A 234 -13.16 1.86 12.35
C ASP A 234 -13.05 2.85 13.52
N VAL A 235 -13.53 4.08 13.32
CA VAL A 235 -13.79 5.00 14.44
C VAL A 235 -15.16 4.65 14.99
N LEU A 236 -15.19 3.71 15.95
CA LEU A 236 -16.42 3.32 16.64
C LEU A 236 -16.93 4.50 17.50
N GLN A 237 -17.74 5.38 16.91
CA GLN A 237 -18.67 6.18 17.70
C GLN A 237 -19.87 5.28 18.02
N GLY A 238 -20.06 5.03 19.31
CA GLY A 238 -21.03 4.08 19.84
C GLY A 238 -22.45 4.34 19.33
N GLN A 239 -22.88 3.52 18.38
CA GLN A 239 -24.25 3.11 18.11
C GLN A 239 -24.23 2.31 16.80
N GLN A 240 -24.12 0.99 16.89
CA GLN A 240 -24.65 0.10 15.86
C GLN A 240 -24.79 -1.33 16.36
N THR A 241 -26.01 -1.82 16.28
CA THR A 241 -26.46 -3.15 16.67
C THR A 241 -26.00 -4.18 15.63
N GLU A 242 -24.78 -4.67 15.80
CA GLU A 242 -24.44 -6.01 15.31
C GLU A 242 -25.33 -7.04 16.02
N PRO A 243 -25.68 -8.18 15.39
CA PRO A 243 -26.19 -9.30 16.14
C PRO A 243 -25.04 -9.87 17.02
N PRO A 244 -25.14 -9.87 18.37
CA PRO A 244 -24.22 -10.68 19.18
C PRO A 244 -24.24 -12.12 18.71
N ASN A 245 -23.06 -12.62 18.39
CA ASN A 245 -22.80 -14.03 18.18
C ASN A 245 -23.08 -14.77 19.49
N HIS A 246 -23.97 -15.75 19.45
CA HIS A 246 -24.07 -16.74 20.52
C HIS A 246 -22.91 -17.73 20.36
N GLY A 247 -21.87 -17.50 21.16
CA GLY A 247 -20.71 -18.36 21.33
C GLY A 247 -19.68 -17.58 22.13
N GLU A 248 -19.35 -18.07 23.33
CA GLU A 248 -18.48 -17.40 24.33
C GLU A 248 -17.03 -17.16 23.87
N ASP A 249 -16.72 -17.30 22.57
CA ASP A 249 -15.41 -17.02 21.95
C ASP A 249 -15.42 -15.79 21.00
N ALA A 250 -16.51 -15.02 20.95
CA ALA A 250 -16.71 -13.95 19.95
C ALA A 250 -16.18 -12.56 20.33
N GLN A 251 -15.24 -12.47 21.28
CA GLN A 251 -14.50 -11.23 21.58
C GLN A 251 -13.05 -11.31 21.06
N GLY A 252 -12.84 -11.93 19.89
CA GLY A 252 -11.58 -11.80 19.18
C GLY A 252 -11.55 -10.44 18.49
N SER A 253 -10.77 -9.49 19.00
CA SER A 253 -10.27 -8.38 18.20
C SER A 253 -9.83 -8.93 16.83
N PRO A 254 -10.09 -8.23 15.70
CA PRO A 254 -9.55 -8.67 14.43
C PRO A 254 -8.04 -8.88 14.63
N PRO A 255 -7.49 -10.05 14.25
CA PRO A 255 -6.06 -10.27 14.39
C PRO A 255 -5.37 -9.10 13.70
N GLU A 256 -4.36 -8.52 14.35
CA GLU A 256 -3.72 -7.28 13.96
C GLU A 256 -3.28 -7.27 12.48
N SER A 257 -3.01 -8.48 11.95
CA SER A 257 -2.73 -8.82 10.55
C SER A 257 -3.79 -8.44 9.53
N ALA A 258 -5.08 -8.35 9.89
CA ALA A 258 -6.19 -8.08 8.97
C ALA A 258 -6.27 -6.64 8.40
N LYS A 259 -5.30 -5.77 8.71
CA LYS A 259 -5.44 -4.30 8.58
C LYS A 259 -4.72 -3.70 7.36
N GLN A 260 -4.05 -4.50 6.53
CA GLN A 260 -3.26 -4.01 5.39
C GLN A 260 -3.47 -4.85 4.13
N LEU A 261 -3.42 -4.19 2.98
CA LEU A 261 -3.29 -4.83 1.67
C LEU A 261 -1.83 -4.73 1.20
N ARG A 262 -1.21 -5.85 0.86
CA ARG A 262 0.07 -5.86 0.15
C ARG A 262 -0.20 -5.84 -1.35
N LEU A 263 0.36 -4.87 -2.04
CA LEU A 263 0.25 -4.71 -3.50
C LEU A 263 1.62 -5.00 -4.13
N LEU A 264 1.63 -5.70 -5.26
CA LEU A 264 2.78 -5.74 -6.16
C LEU A 264 2.41 -4.92 -7.40
N CYS A 265 3.21 -3.90 -7.70
CA CYS A 265 2.95 -2.96 -8.78
C CYS A 265 4.11 -2.93 -9.78
N GLU A 266 3.85 -2.64 -11.06
CA GLU A 266 4.92 -2.19 -11.95
C GLU A 266 5.34 -0.77 -11.55
N SER A 267 6.64 -0.54 -11.34
CA SER A 267 7.11 0.72 -10.78
C SER A 267 6.84 1.93 -11.67
N ASP A 268 6.87 1.78 -12.99
CA ASP A 268 6.73 2.92 -13.91
C ASP A 268 5.30 3.44 -14.01
N THR A 269 4.32 2.55 -13.92
CA THR A 269 2.91 2.89 -14.18
C THR A 269 2.02 2.75 -12.96
N GLY A 270 2.51 2.11 -11.89
CA GLY A 270 1.71 1.78 -10.71
C GLY A 270 0.68 0.70 -10.98
N TYR A 271 0.76 0.02 -12.13
CA TYR A 271 -0.18 -1.04 -12.47
C TYR A 271 -0.08 -2.17 -11.45
N VAL A 272 -1.18 -2.46 -10.77
CA VAL A 272 -1.23 -3.47 -9.72
C VAL A 272 -1.35 -4.86 -10.33
N LEU A 273 -0.35 -5.70 -10.10
CA LEU A 273 -0.18 -7.04 -10.64
C LEU A 273 -0.71 -8.13 -9.71
N ASN A 274 -0.56 -7.91 -8.41
CA ASN A 274 -0.99 -8.84 -7.37
C ASN A 274 -1.46 -8.09 -6.13
N VAL A 275 -2.39 -8.69 -5.40
CA VAL A 275 -2.93 -8.15 -4.15
C VAL A 275 -3.10 -9.29 -3.16
N GLU A 276 -2.55 -9.12 -1.97
CA GLU A 276 -2.71 -10.03 -0.85
C GLU A 276 -3.14 -9.26 0.40
N LEU A 277 -3.85 -9.91 1.30
CA LEU A 277 -4.01 -9.39 2.65
C LEU A 277 -2.73 -9.69 3.41
N ALA A 278 -2.10 -8.66 3.96
CA ALA A 278 -0.91 -8.85 4.77
C ALA A 278 -1.25 -9.78 5.94
N ASN A 279 -0.33 -10.66 6.34
CA ASN A 279 -0.53 -11.48 7.52
C ASN A 279 0.75 -11.59 8.34
N GLN A 280 0.93 -10.63 9.24
CA GLN A 280 2.11 -10.49 10.10
C GLN A 280 2.51 -11.76 10.87
N GLU A 281 1.58 -12.67 11.19
CA GLU A 281 1.92 -13.94 11.85
C GLU A 281 2.46 -15.00 10.88
N ARG A 282 1.96 -15.01 9.63
CA ARG A 282 2.40 -15.95 8.58
C ARG A 282 3.65 -15.45 7.83
N ASP A 283 3.86 -14.14 7.80
CA ASP A 283 4.97 -13.49 7.11
C ASP A 283 6.33 -13.73 7.82
N ARG A 284 6.33 -14.34 9.01
CA ARG A 284 7.55 -14.79 9.71
C ARG A 284 8.29 -15.95 9.03
N ILE A 285 7.68 -16.60 8.06
CA ILE A 285 8.29 -17.67 7.27
C ILE A 285 8.67 -17.09 5.90
N ALA A 286 9.95 -17.20 5.52
CA ALA A 286 10.51 -16.53 4.33
C ALA A 286 9.71 -16.77 3.02
N LEU A 287 9.20 -17.98 2.80
CA LEU A 287 8.39 -18.32 1.60
C LEU A 287 6.99 -17.68 1.60
N THR A 288 6.42 -17.37 2.76
CA THR A 288 5.19 -16.59 2.88
C THR A 288 5.47 -15.09 2.81
N ASP A 289 6.64 -14.64 3.23
CA ASP A 289 7.02 -13.23 3.15
C ASP A 289 7.06 -12.71 1.69
N VAL A 290 7.49 -13.57 0.76
CA VAL A 290 7.62 -13.25 -0.68
C VAL A 290 6.46 -13.76 -1.55
N SER A 291 5.34 -14.20 -0.96
CA SER A 291 4.22 -14.79 -1.71
C SER A 291 3.65 -13.86 -2.79
N ILE A 292 3.63 -12.56 -2.51
CA ILE A 292 3.12 -11.53 -3.42
C ILE A 292 3.88 -11.53 -4.76
N VAL A 293 5.17 -11.87 -4.76
CA VAL A 293 6.07 -11.87 -5.93
C VAL A 293 6.09 -13.21 -6.67
N ARG A 294 5.69 -14.30 -6.00
CA ARG A 294 5.76 -15.68 -6.52
C ARG A 294 5.27 -15.88 -7.96
N PRO A 295 4.19 -15.23 -8.47
CA PRO A 295 3.75 -15.37 -9.86
C PRO A 295 4.78 -14.93 -10.92
N TYR A 296 5.80 -14.17 -10.51
CA TYR A 296 6.80 -13.54 -11.36
C TYR A 296 8.22 -14.10 -11.17
N PHE A 297 8.37 -15.18 -10.38
CA PHE A 297 9.64 -15.90 -10.26
C PHE A 297 10.13 -16.45 -11.60
N GLY A 298 11.44 -16.63 -11.74
CA GLY A 298 12.05 -17.18 -12.94
C GLY A 298 12.33 -16.15 -14.05
N ARG A 299 12.05 -14.87 -13.81
CA ARG A 299 12.00 -13.83 -14.87
C ARG A 299 13.00 -12.70 -14.71
N TRP A 300 13.79 -12.69 -13.63
CA TRP A 300 14.77 -11.64 -13.33
C TRP A 300 14.18 -10.24 -13.19
N HIS A 301 12.96 -10.14 -12.65
CA HIS A 301 12.40 -8.88 -12.18
C HIS A 301 13.26 -8.29 -11.06
N GLN A 302 13.27 -6.95 -10.98
CA GLN A 302 13.90 -6.17 -9.93
C GLN A 302 12.80 -5.66 -9.01
N VAL A 303 12.77 -6.11 -7.77
CA VAL A 303 11.73 -5.77 -6.81
C VAL A 303 12.24 -4.73 -5.82
N TYR A 304 11.59 -3.58 -5.77
CA TYR A 304 11.83 -2.57 -4.74
C TYR A 304 10.87 -2.80 -3.59
N TRP A 305 11.39 -2.87 -2.37
CA TRP A 305 10.62 -3.21 -1.18
C TRP A 305 10.68 -2.05 -0.17
N GLY A 306 9.52 -1.49 0.15
CA GLY A 306 9.39 -0.29 0.97
C GLY A 306 9.53 -0.48 2.47
N ASN A 307 8.98 0.48 3.23
CA ASN A 307 9.31 0.78 4.62
C ASN A 307 9.15 -0.35 5.65
N ASP A 308 8.19 -1.26 5.47
CA ASP A 308 8.09 -2.44 6.37
C ASP A 308 9.28 -3.38 6.20
N GLY A 309 10.11 -3.16 5.17
CA GLY A 309 11.37 -3.82 4.93
C GLY A 309 11.22 -5.26 4.44
N ILE A 310 12.35 -5.90 4.19
CA ILE A 310 12.47 -7.29 3.77
C ILE A 310 13.60 -7.96 4.58
N THR A 311 13.41 -9.22 4.95
CA THR A 311 14.43 -10.00 5.68
C THR A 311 15.51 -10.52 4.73
N VAL A 312 16.71 -10.80 5.25
CA VAL A 312 17.79 -11.44 4.46
C VAL A 312 17.32 -12.79 3.88
N ALA A 313 16.61 -13.60 4.66
CA ALA A 313 16.10 -14.90 4.22
C ALA A 313 15.09 -14.77 3.06
N ALA A 314 14.24 -13.73 3.08
CA ALA A 314 13.33 -13.43 1.97
C ALA A 314 14.11 -12.98 0.72
N ALA A 315 15.15 -12.15 0.88
CA ALA A 315 16.00 -11.73 -0.23
C ALA A 315 16.77 -12.90 -0.89
N GLU A 316 17.31 -13.82 -0.09
CA GLU A 316 17.94 -15.05 -0.58
C GLU A 316 16.93 -15.94 -1.31
N ALA A 317 15.70 -16.06 -0.80
CA ALA A 317 14.63 -16.81 -1.47
C ALA A 317 14.24 -16.21 -2.82
N LEU A 318 14.16 -14.87 -2.94
CA LEU A 318 13.93 -14.19 -4.22
C LEU A 318 15.06 -14.49 -5.21
N TYR A 319 16.31 -14.36 -4.76
CA TYR A 319 17.46 -14.61 -5.63
C TYR A 319 17.51 -16.06 -6.11
N ALA A 320 17.28 -17.03 -5.23
CA ALA A 320 17.22 -18.46 -5.56
C ALA A 320 16.11 -18.77 -6.59
N ASN A 321 15.08 -17.92 -6.66
CA ASN A 321 13.99 -17.99 -7.64
C ASN A 321 14.15 -16.97 -8.79
N GLN A 322 15.39 -16.57 -9.10
CA GLN A 322 15.73 -15.69 -10.22
C GLN A 322 14.94 -14.37 -10.18
N THR A 323 14.88 -13.75 -9.01
CA THR A 323 14.26 -12.44 -8.77
C THR A 323 15.22 -11.60 -7.92
N LEU A 324 15.48 -10.36 -8.34
CA LEU A 324 16.38 -9.46 -7.63
C LEU A 324 15.58 -8.52 -6.72
N VAL A 325 16.22 -7.98 -5.69
CA VAL A 325 15.57 -7.11 -4.72
C VAL A 325 16.47 -5.96 -4.25
N CYS A 326 15.86 -4.83 -3.93
CA CYS A 326 16.44 -3.76 -3.12
C CYS A 326 15.38 -3.26 -2.13
N GLY A 327 15.73 -3.13 -0.86
CA GLY A 327 14.77 -2.66 0.15
C GLY A 327 15.42 -2.39 1.49
N THR A 328 14.64 -1.82 2.40
CA THR A 328 15.06 -1.65 3.80
C THR A 328 15.12 -3.01 4.50
N LEU A 329 16.09 -3.23 5.37
CA LEU A 329 16.22 -4.48 6.13
C LEU A 329 15.15 -4.55 7.22
N ARG A 330 14.36 -5.62 7.22
CA ARG A 330 13.38 -5.97 8.28
C ARG A 330 14.06 -6.88 9.30
N ASP A 331 13.96 -6.51 10.57
CA ASP A 331 14.54 -7.19 11.74
C ASP A 331 16.08 -7.25 11.71
N ASP A 332 16.71 -6.39 12.51
CA ASP A 332 18.15 -6.38 12.67
C ASP A 332 18.59 -7.50 13.62
N PRO A 333 19.35 -8.52 13.18
CA PRO A 333 20.03 -9.39 14.13
C PRO A 333 21.11 -8.55 14.83
N ASP A 334 20.85 -8.21 16.09
CA ASP A 334 21.79 -7.56 17.02
C ASP A 334 23.23 -8.02 16.74
N GLY A 335 24.09 -7.08 16.33
CA GLY A 335 25.54 -7.28 16.31
C GLY A 335 26.18 -7.62 14.95
N THR A 336 25.48 -7.52 13.82
CA THR A 336 26.16 -7.63 12.51
C THR A 336 26.77 -6.27 12.13
N VAL A 337 28.10 -6.19 12.09
CA VAL A 337 28.89 -5.02 11.65
C VAL A 337 28.97 -5.03 10.11
N ALA A 338 29.04 -3.84 9.50
CA ALA A 338 29.13 -3.58 8.07
C ALA A 338 30.11 -4.49 7.27
N PRO A 339 30.00 -4.50 5.93
CA PRO A 339 29.10 -5.32 5.15
C PRO A 339 29.52 -6.81 5.17
N GLU A 340 28.77 -7.67 5.86
CA GLU A 340 28.95 -9.11 5.74
C GLU A 340 28.22 -9.64 4.49
N ARG A 341 28.96 -10.21 3.53
CA ARG A 341 28.35 -10.99 2.45
C ARG A 341 27.83 -12.31 3.03
N LYS A 342 26.55 -12.36 3.41
CA LYS A 342 25.79 -13.61 3.46
C LYS A 342 25.18 -13.81 2.07
N SER A 343 25.86 -14.56 1.20
CA SER A 343 25.30 -14.95 -0.11
C SER A 343 25.21 -13.76 -1.12
N PRO A 344 24.40 -13.72 -2.20
CA PRO A 344 24.38 -12.61 -3.17
C PRO A 344 23.72 -11.34 -2.61
N VAL A 345 23.33 -11.33 -1.33
CA VAL A 345 22.71 -10.21 -0.65
C VAL A 345 23.81 -9.31 -0.08
N LEU A 346 23.83 -8.06 -0.50
CA LEU A 346 24.65 -7.02 0.09
C LEU A 346 23.82 -6.25 1.11
N VAL A 347 24.36 -6.05 2.31
CA VAL A 347 23.75 -5.21 3.35
C VAL A 347 24.68 -4.04 3.63
N MET A 348 24.15 -2.83 3.56
CA MET A 348 24.84 -1.60 3.93
C MET A 348 24.25 -1.06 5.23
N ASP A 349 25.13 -0.65 6.15
CA ASP A 349 24.76 0.15 7.30
C ASP A 349 25.00 1.63 6.97
N GLY A 350 23.91 2.40 6.85
CA GLY A 350 23.97 3.84 6.61
C GLY A 350 23.19 4.56 7.70
N GLN A 351 23.92 5.28 8.57
CA GLN A 351 23.45 6.25 9.57
C GLN A 351 21.91 6.22 9.82
N GLY A 352 21.41 5.13 10.41
CA GLY A 352 20.01 4.98 10.85
C GLY A 352 19.11 3.99 10.10
N LYS A 353 19.38 3.62 8.83
CA LYS A 353 18.58 2.60 8.09
C LYS A 353 19.46 1.66 7.26
N ARG A 354 19.40 0.36 7.57
CA ARG A 354 20.09 -0.69 6.83
C ARG A 354 19.37 -1.02 5.53
N ILE A 355 20.10 -1.03 4.43
CA ILE A 355 19.58 -1.39 3.09
C ILE A 355 20.16 -2.73 2.69
N LEU A 356 19.31 -3.60 2.14
CA LEU A 356 19.75 -4.82 1.49
C LEU A 356 19.51 -4.75 -0.02
N SER A 357 20.41 -5.34 -0.81
CA SER A 357 20.24 -5.46 -2.24
C SER A 357 20.92 -6.67 -2.85
N THR A 358 20.26 -7.28 -3.83
CA THR A 358 20.83 -8.23 -4.80
C THR A 358 20.90 -7.64 -6.22
N ILE A 359 20.43 -6.40 -6.40
CA ILE A 359 20.45 -5.66 -7.68
C ILE A 359 21.80 -4.95 -7.87
N HIS A 360 22.30 -4.33 -6.80
CA HIS A 360 23.46 -3.45 -6.85
C HIS A 360 24.76 -4.20 -6.53
N GLY A 361 25.87 -3.78 -7.13
CA GLY A 361 27.22 -4.20 -6.75
C GLY A 361 27.75 -3.43 -5.54
N ALA A 362 28.89 -3.86 -4.98
CA ALA A 362 29.47 -3.29 -3.76
C ALA A 362 29.74 -1.78 -3.86
N ALA A 363 30.27 -1.30 -4.99
CA ALA A 363 30.54 0.13 -5.20
C ALA A 363 29.27 1.01 -5.16
N ALA A 364 28.13 0.47 -5.60
CA ALA A 364 26.85 1.18 -5.56
C ALA A 364 26.19 1.17 -4.17
N MET A 365 26.72 0.36 -3.24
CA MET A 365 26.27 0.19 -1.86
C MET A 365 27.22 0.83 -0.84
N GLN A 366 28.20 1.63 -1.28
CA GLN A 366 29.12 2.35 -0.39
C GLN A 366 28.94 3.87 -0.54
N PRO A 367 29.07 4.63 0.56
CA PRO A 367 29.20 6.09 0.47
C PRO A 367 30.49 6.45 -0.27
N ALA A 368 30.53 7.63 -0.90
CA ALA A 368 31.73 8.10 -1.59
C ALA A 368 32.91 8.18 -0.60
N ALA A 369 34.04 7.57 -0.97
CA ALA A 369 35.18 7.29 -0.09
C ALA A 369 35.75 8.51 0.68
N ASP A 370 35.51 9.73 0.18
CA ASP A 370 36.08 10.96 0.72
C ASP A 370 35.06 11.89 1.41
N GLN A 371 33.79 11.48 1.51
CA GLN A 371 32.73 12.32 2.10
C GLN A 371 31.73 11.48 2.91
N PRO A 372 31.91 11.37 4.23
CA PRO A 372 30.91 10.80 5.13
C PRO A 372 29.56 11.54 5.06
N GLN A 373 29.56 12.81 4.66
CA GLN A 373 28.38 13.66 4.39
C GLN A 373 28.10 13.82 2.89
N GLY A 374 28.62 12.91 2.06
CA GLY A 374 28.45 12.93 0.61
C GLY A 374 27.02 12.55 0.17
N PRO A 375 26.73 12.61 -1.14
CA PRO A 375 25.44 12.17 -1.67
C PRO A 375 25.15 10.71 -1.28
N PRO A 376 23.88 10.35 -1.06
CA PRO A 376 23.52 9.00 -0.66
C PRO A 376 24.00 7.97 -1.70
N PRO A 377 24.35 6.74 -1.26
CA PRO A 377 24.76 5.66 -2.15
C PRO A 377 23.76 5.39 -3.27
N ALA A 378 24.25 4.92 -4.42
CA ALA A 378 23.42 4.74 -5.61
C ALA A 378 22.20 3.85 -5.36
N CYS A 379 22.34 2.80 -4.53
CA CYS A 379 21.22 1.92 -4.15
C CYS A 379 20.11 2.65 -3.36
N VAL A 380 20.47 3.61 -2.51
CA VAL A 380 19.52 4.43 -1.74
C VAL A 380 18.79 5.39 -2.66
N VAL A 381 19.52 6.04 -3.57
CA VAL A 381 18.94 6.91 -4.60
C VAL A 381 17.96 6.13 -5.48
N ASP A 382 18.34 4.93 -5.88
CA ASP A 382 17.52 4.06 -6.70
C ASP A 382 16.23 3.64 -5.96
N LEU A 383 16.36 3.13 -4.73
CA LEU A 383 15.22 2.76 -3.90
C LEU A 383 14.28 3.95 -3.65
N ASN A 384 14.81 5.11 -3.25
CA ASN A 384 14.00 6.31 -2.99
C ASN A 384 13.23 6.78 -4.23
N ARG A 385 13.81 6.64 -5.44
CA ARG A 385 13.10 6.96 -6.69
C ARG A 385 11.84 6.11 -6.85
N HIS A 386 11.97 4.80 -6.66
CA HIS A 386 10.86 3.87 -6.80
C HIS A 386 9.81 4.05 -5.69
N LEU A 387 10.23 4.32 -4.45
CA LEU A 387 9.30 4.61 -3.34
C LEU A 387 8.52 5.91 -3.54
N ALA A 388 9.14 6.95 -4.11
CA ALA A 388 8.44 8.20 -4.43
C ALA A 388 7.37 8.00 -5.51
N ASP A 389 7.66 7.20 -6.55
CA ASP A 389 6.67 6.83 -7.56
C ASP A 389 5.50 6.06 -6.90
N LEU A 390 5.78 5.15 -5.96
CA LEU A 390 4.75 4.42 -5.23
C LEU A 390 3.82 5.33 -4.41
N GLU A 391 4.37 6.25 -3.63
CA GLU A 391 3.59 7.19 -2.81
C GLU A 391 2.56 7.95 -3.66
N TRP A 392 2.95 8.34 -4.87
CA TRP A 392 2.05 8.98 -5.83
C TRP A 392 0.88 8.07 -6.23
N PHE A 393 1.15 6.80 -6.57
CA PHE A 393 0.11 5.84 -6.95
C PHE A 393 -0.83 5.50 -5.80
N GLU A 394 -0.33 5.38 -4.57
CA GLU A 394 -1.17 5.14 -3.40
C GLU A 394 -2.12 6.32 -3.11
N GLY A 395 -1.65 7.55 -3.35
CA GLY A 395 -2.48 8.75 -3.29
C GLY A 395 -3.70 8.71 -4.22
N LEU A 396 -3.65 7.93 -5.31
CA LEU A 396 -4.79 7.74 -6.22
C LEU A 396 -5.81 6.70 -5.73
N LEU A 397 -5.46 5.87 -4.74
CA LEU A 397 -6.32 4.80 -4.23
C LEU A 397 -7.19 5.26 -3.05
N VAL A 398 -6.70 6.21 -2.25
CA VAL A 398 -7.33 6.66 -1.02
C VAL A 398 -8.34 7.78 -1.30
N GLU A 399 -9.61 7.39 -1.41
CA GLU A 399 -10.73 8.30 -1.62
C GLU A 399 -11.39 8.75 -0.31
N GLU A 400 -11.92 9.97 -0.26
CA GLU A 400 -12.55 10.53 0.95
C GLU A 400 -13.73 9.67 1.43
N TYR A 401 -14.48 9.03 0.52
CA TYR A 401 -15.60 8.18 0.91
C TYR A 401 -15.15 6.90 1.65
N LEU A 402 -13.90 6.45 1.46
CA LEU A 402 -13.29 5.36 2.22
C LEU A 402 -12.88 5.82 3.62
N SER A 403 -12.50 7.09 3.76
CA SER A 403 -12.04 7.70 5.02
C SER A 403 -13.17 8.07 5.99
N LYS A 404 -14.45 7.90 5.59
CA LYS A 404 -15.59 8.18 6.47
C LYS A 404 -15.69 7.14 7.59
N ALA A 405 -15.75 7.63 8.83
CA ALA A 405 -15.89 6.82 10.05
C ALA A 405 -17.06 5.80 10.01
N SER A 406 -18.12 6.10 9.26
CA SER A 406 -19.33 5.28 9.17
C SER A 406 -19.21 4.01 8.30
N VAL A 407 -18.11 3.83 7.56
CA VAL A 407 -17.89 2.65 6.70
C VAL A 407 -17.16 1.60 7.54
N ARG A 408 -17.54 0.33 7.44
CA ARG A 408 -16.87 -0.72 8.23
C ARG A 408 -15.56 -1.13 7.55
N TRP A 409 -14.53 -1.54 8.29
CA TRP A 409 -13.21 -1.91 7.73
C TRP A 409 -13.31 -2.93 6.58
N HIS A 410 -14.24 -3.87 6.71
CA HIS A 410 -14.47 -4.95 5.76
C HIS A 410 -15.12 -4.43 4.47
N GLU A 411 -16.01 -3.44 4.57
CA GLU A 411 -16.58 -2.72 3.42
C GLU A 411 -15.52 -1.83 2.76
N ARG A 412 -14.70 -1.13 3.55
CA ARG A 412 -13.57 -0.33 3.05
C ARG A 412 -12.62 -1.18 2.21
N THR A 413 -12.28 -2.37 2.69
CA THR A 413 -11.39 -3.30 1.97
C THR A 413 -11.94 -3.61 0.58
N VAL A 414 -13.23 -3.95 0.48
CA VAL A 414 -13.88 -4.26 -0.80
C VAL A 414 -13.90 -3.05 -1.73
N LEU A 415 -14.22 -1.87 -1.21
CA LEU A 415 -14.24 -0.64 -1.99
C LEU A 415 -12.84 -0.22 -2.44
N LEU A 416 -11.82 -0.47 -1.62
CA LEU A 416 -10.43 -0.23 -1.97
C LEU A 416 -9.95 -1.16 -3.10
N LEU A 417 -10.35 -2.45 -3.07
CA LEU A 417 -10.08 -3.37 -4.17
C LEU A 417 -10.77 -2.94 -5.47
N ILE A 418 -11.96 -2.33 -5.39
CA ILE A 418 -12.62 -1.71 -6.55
C ILE A 418 -11.81 -0.50 -7.04
N ASN A 419 -11.26 0.33 -6.16
CA ASN A 419 -10.39 1.45 -6.57
C ASN A 419 -9.12 0.97 -7.27
N VAL A 420 -8.48 -0.08 -6.74
CA VAL A 420 -7.34 -0.74 -7.40
C VAL A 420 -7.73 -1.22 -8.80
N ALA A 421 -8.89 -1.87 -8.93
CA ALA A 421 -9.39 -2.32 -10.23
C ALA A 421 -9.64 -1.17 -11.22
N LEU A 422 -10.15 -0.03 -10.74
CA LEU A 422 -10.38 1.17 -11.55
C LEU A 422 -9.07 1.88 -11.91
N LEU A 423 -8.08 1.94 -11.03
CA LEU A 423 -6.75 2.46 -11.32
C LEU A 423 -6.09 1.63 -12.43
N ASN A 424 -6.14 0.30 -12.33
CA ASN A 424 -5.65 -0.58 -13.39
C ASN A 424 -6.38 -0.32 -14.71
N ALA A 425 -7.71 -0.17 -14.69
CA ALA A 425 -8.45 0.17 -15.90
C ALA A 425 -8.05 1.53 -16.50
N TYR A 426 -7.78 2.53 -15.65
CA TYR A 426 -7.29 3.85 -16.06
C TYR A 426 -5.91 3.77 -16.70
N ILE A 427 -4.98 2.98 -16.15
CA ILE A 427 -3.64 2.76 -16.72
C ILE A 427 -3.74 2.07 -18.09
N LEU A 428 -4.67 1.12 -18.25
CA LEU A 428 -4.92 0.46 -19.53
C LEU A 428 -5.52 1.40 -20.58
N PHE A 429 -6.35 2.36 -20.16
CA PHE A 429 -7.02 3.30 -21.05
C PHE A 429 -6.02 4.19 -21.83
N PRO A 430 -6.12 4.30 -23.17
CA PRO A 430 -5.30 5.20 -23.96
C PRO A 430 -5.59 6.65 -23.60
N GLN A 431 -4.58 7.36 -23.11
CA GLN A 431 -4.69 8.80 -22.87
C GLN A 431 -4.43 9.53 -24.18
N ALA A 432 -5.34 10.41 -24.61
CA ALA A 432 -5.04 11.37 -25.67
C ALA A 432 -3.85 12.23 -25.22
N GLY A 433 -2.91 12.52 -26.13
CA GLY A 433 -1.58 13.03 -25.84
C GLY A 433 -1.45 14.05 -24.71
N THR A 434 -0.36 13.89 -23.94
CA THR A 434 0.21 14.80 -22.94
C THR A 434 -0.65 15.10 -21.70
N VAL A 435 -0.42 14.34 -20.64
CA VAL A 435 -0.02 14.93 -19.36
C VAL A 435 1.36 14.38 -19.05
N SER A 436 2.39 15.20 -19.27
CA SER A 436 3.72 14.92 -18.74
C SER A 436 3.60 14.57 -17.25
N ARG A 437 4.51 13.73 -16.71
CA ARG A 437 4.65 13.42 -15.26
C ARG A 437 4.89 14.66 -14.36
N VAL A 438 4.56 15.86 -14.80
CA VAL A 438 4.67 17.14 -14.10
C VAL A 438 3.34 17.88 -14.27
N GLY A 439 2.53 17.89 -13.20
CA GLY A 439 1.30 18.67 -13.17
C GLY A 439 0.31 18.22 -12.10
N ASN A 440 0.56 18.64 -10.86
CA ASN A 440 -0.40 18.81 -9.76
C ASN A 440 -1.84 18.30 -10.01
N PHE A 441 -2.14 17.12 -9.50
CA PHE A 441 -3.47 16.85 -8.94
C PHE A 441 -3.45 17.17 -7.43
N MET A 442 -3.07 18.40 -7.09
CA MET A 442 -3.55 19.06 -5.88
C MET A 442 -4.65 20.03 -6.30
N CYS A 443 -5.83 19.85 -5.70
CA CYS A 443 -7.05 20.65 -5.84
C CYS A 443 -7.83 20.54 -7.16
N LYS A 444 -9.02 19.93 -7.08
CA LYS A 444 -10.26 20.68 -6.82
C LYS A 444 -11.27 19.84 -6.08
#